data_AF-A0A150QFT7-F1
#
_entry.id   AF-A0A150QFT7-F1
#
_cell.length_a   1.000
_cell.length_b   1.000
_cell.length_c   1.000
_cell.angle_alpha   90.00
_cell.angle_beta   90.00
_cell.angle_gamma   90.00
#
_symmetry.space_group_name_H-M   'P 1'
#
loop_
_entity.id
_entity.type
_entity.pdbx_description
1 polymer ?
#
loop_
_entity_poly.entity_id
_entity_poly.type
_entity_poly.pdbx_seq_one_letter_code
_entity_poly.pdbx_strand_id
1 'polypeptide(L)' 'MMTDRTRSEAMDPTRAQRSSPGPRELDVTEPSPRAAVVASLVSSLSRAVALGDEVAARVVHETIGRLLGLPVAPER' A
#
# COMPACT_ATOMS: atom_id res chain seq x y z
N MET A 1 -8.28 17.49 61.86
CA MET A 1 -8.65 18.08 60.56
C MET A 1 -7.37 18.24 59.74
N MET A 2 -7.13 17.35 58.77
CA MET A 2 -6.08 17.42 57.72
C MET A 2 -6.44 16.34 56.68
N THR A 3 -6.45 16.71 55.41
CA THR A 3 -7.15 16.07 54.29
C THR A 3 -6.39 14.92 53.61
N ASP A 4 -7.20 14.03 53.02
CA ASP A 4 -7.10 13.41 51.68
C ASP A 4 -5.71 13.19 51.06
N ARG A 5 -5.38 11.92 50.78
CA ARG A 5 -4.57 11.52 49.62
C ARG A 5 -5.02 10.16 49.11
N THR A 6 -6.17 10.12 48.43
CA THR A 6 -6.48 9.00 47.55
C THR A 6 -5.81 9.29 46.22
N ARG A 7 -4.71 8.59 45.93
CA ARG A 7 -3.94 8.74 44.69
C ARG A 7 -4.85 8.44 43.50
N SER A 8 -5.08 9.43 42.64
CA SER A 8 -5.86 9.30 41.41
C SER A 8 -5.34 8.15 40.55
N GLU A 9 -6.18 7.15 40.29
CA GLU A 9 -5.98 6.23 39.17
C GLU A 9 -6.06 7.07 37.90
N ALA A 10 -4.90 7.29 37.28
CA ALA A 10 -4.81 7.84 35.95
C ALA A 10 -5.47 6.83 35.00
N MET A 11 -6.69 7.14 34.55
CA MET A 11 -7.23 6.55 33.34
C MET A 11 -6.32 6.99 32.20
N ASP A 12 -5.38 6.13 31.80
CA ASP A 12 -4.72 6.27 30.50
C ASP A 12 -5.84 6.41 29.45
N PRO A 13 -5.82 7.46 28.62
CA PRO A 13 -6.85 7.61 27.61
C PRO A 13 -6.73 6.40 26.69
N THR A 14 -7.79 5.56 26.67
CA THR A 14 -7.98 4.53 25.65
C THR A 14 -7.70 5.20 24.31
N ARG A 15 -6.52 4.90 23.74
CA ARG A 15 -6.20 5.28 22.37
C ARG A 15 -7.34 4.70 21.56
N ALA A 16 -8.16 5.58 20.97
CA ALA A 16 -9.10 5.20 19.93
C ALA A 16 -8.25 4.67 18.77
N GLN A 17 -7.89 3.39 18.84
CA GLN A 17 -7.45 2.64 17.69
C GLN A 17 -8.63 2.70 16.75
N ARG A 18 -8.54 3.56 15.73
CA ARG A 18 -9.35 3.40 14.53
C ARG A 18 -9.12 1.96 14.12
N SER A 19 -10.17 1.15 14.19
CA SER A 19 -10.17 -0.19 13.63
C SER A 19 -9.53 -0.07 12.25
N SER A 20 -8.36 -0.66 12.06
CA SER A 20 -7.88 -0.86 10.70
C SER A 20 -8.91 -1.78 10.07
N PRO A 21 -9.48 -1.41 8.90
CA PRO A 21 -10.41 -2.28 8.23
C PRO A 21 -9.77 -3.66 8.11
N GLY A 22 -10.47 -4.71 8.54
CA GLY A 22 -9.96 -6.06 8.40
C GLY A 22 -9.67 -6.33 6.92
N PRO A 23 -8.74 -7.24 6.57
CA PRO A 23 -8.47 -7.60 5.17
C PRO A 23 -9.71 -8.02 4.36
N ARG A 24 -10.82 -8.32 5.06
CA ARG A 24 -12.13 -8.73 4.55
C ARG A 24 -13.15 -7.58 4.42
N GLU A 25 -12.87 -6.39 4.96
CA GLU A 25 -13.72 -5.17 4.81
C GLU A 25 -13.40 -4.38 3.54
N LEU A 26 -12.29 -4.70 2.87
CA LEU A 26 -12.11 -4.33 1.48
C LEU A 26 -13.05 -5.21 0.68
N ASP A 27 -14.17 -4.65 0.23
CA ASP A 27 -15.10 -5.32 -0.68
C ASP A 27 -14.27 -5.93 -1.81
N VAL A 28 -14.12 -7.27 -1.80
CA VAL A 28 -13.32 -8.02 -2.78
C VAL A 28 -14.14 -8.06 -4.06
N THR A 29 -14.25 -6.90 -4.68
CA THR A 29 -14.76 -6.76 -6.02
C THR A 29 -13.77 -7.46 -6.94
N GLU A 30 -14.30 -8.35 -7.79
CA GLU A 30 -13.54 -8.97 -8.87
C GLU A 30 -12.78 -7.86 -9.62
N PRO A 31 -11.44 -7.92 -9.67
CA PRO A 31 -10.68 -6.87 -10.31
C PRO A 31 -11.09 -6.81 -11.78
N SER A 32 -11.36 -5.60 -12.28
CA SER A 32 -11.55 -5.44 -13.72
C SER A 32 -10.39 -6.08 -14.50
N PRO A 33 -10.59 -6.56 -15.74
CA PRO A 33 -9.52 -7.15 -16.52
C PRO A 33 -8.26 -6.26 -16.60
N ARG A 34 -8.45 -4.94 -16.68
CA ARG A 34 -7.35 -3.96 -16.63
C ARG A 34 -6.61 -3.97 -15.29
N ALA A 35 -7.33 -4.03 -14.18
CA ALA A 35 -6.73 -4.10 -12.85
C ALA A 35 -5.94 -5.41 -12.65
N ALA A 36 -6.45 -6.53 -13.15
CA ALA A 36 -5.74 -7.81 -13.10
C ALA A 36 -4.42 -7.78 -13.90
N VAL A 37 -4.42 -7.17 -15.09
CA VAL A 37 -3.19 -6.97 -15.89
C VAL A 37 -2.19 -6.08 -15.15
N VAL A 38 -2.64 -4.97 -14.57
CA VAL A 38 -1.77 -4.07 -13.79
C VAL A 38 -1.15 -4.80 -12.59
N ALA A 39 -1.93 -5.59 -11.85
CA ALA A 39 -1.42 -6.37 -10.72
C ALA A 39 -0.34 -7.38 -11.15
N SER A 40 -0.56 -8.06 -12.28
CA SER A 40 0.42 -8.99 -12.86
C SER A 40 1.72 -8.29 -13.25
N LEU A 41 1.63 -7.11 -13.86
CA LEU A 41 2.79 -6.29 -14.22
C LEU A 41 3.55 -5.82 -12.98
N VAL A 42 2.86 -5.35 -11.93
CA VAL A 42 3.50 -4.96 -10.66
C VAL A 42 4.23 -6.14 -10.02
N SER A 43 3.64 -7.34 -10.01
CA SER A 43 4.31 -8.55 -9.52
C SER A 43 5.58 -8.87 -10.31
N SER A 44 5.54 -8.68 -11.63
CA SER A 44 6.68 -8.91 -12.52
C SER A 44 7.77 -7.86 -12.34
N LEU A 45 7.40 -6.60 -12.14
CA LEU A 45 8.33 -5.51 -11.82
C LEU A 45 9.08 -5.80 -10.52
N SER A 46 8.38 -6.20 -9.46
CA SER A 46 9.01 -6.55 -8.18
C SER A 46 10.03 -7.68 -8.32
N ARG A 47 9.73 -8.70 -9.15
CA ARG A 47 10.68 -9.79 -9.45
C ARG A 47 11.90 -9.29 -10.23
N ALA A 48 11.69 -8.50 -11.29
CA ALA A 48 12.78 -7.96 -12.08
C ALA A 48 13.75 -7.12 -11.22
N VAL A 49 13.21 -6.26 -10.36
CA VAL A 49 14.01 -5.46 -9.40
C VAL A 49 14.76 -6.36 -8.42
N ALA A 50 14.11 -7.38 -7.85
CA ALA A 50 14.76 -8.30 -6.92
C ALA A 50 15.90 -9.12 -7.55
N LEU A 51 15.82 -9.38 -8.85
CA LEU A 51 16.84 -10.10 -9.63
C LEU A 51 17.91 -9.18 -10.22
N GLY A 52 17.76 -7.86 -10.11
CA GLY A 52 18.67 -6.89 -10.75
C GLY A 52 18.53 -6.82 -12.28
N ASP A 53 17.40 -7.27 -12.83
CA ASP A 53 17.11 -7.18 -14.27
C ASP A 53 16.59 -5.78 -14.61
N GLU A 54 17.52 -4.86 -14.87
CA GLU A 54 17.24 -3.46 -15.16
C GLU A 54 16.41 -3.28 -16.44
N VAL A 55 16.66 -4.10 -17.46
CA VAL A 55 15.95 -4.02 -18.75
C VAL A 55 14.50 -4.45 -18.57
N ALA A 56 14.25 -5.58 -17.92
CA ALA A 56 12.89 -6.01 -17.63
C ALA A 56 12.16 -5.03 -16.71
N ALA A 57 12.83 -4.53 -15.66
CA ALA A 57 12.24 -3.55 -14.76
C ALA A 57 11.81 -2.28 -15.51
N ARG A 58 12.67 -1.77 -16.39
CA ARG A 58 12.36 -0.60 -17.22
C ARG A 58 11.18 -0.85 -18.16
N VAL A 59 11.18 -1.94 -18.91
CA VAL A 59 10.10 -2.29 -19.85
C VAL A 59 8.75 -2.41 -19.14
N VAL A 60 8.72 -3.08 -17.99
CA VAL A 60 7.49 -3.25 -17.22
C VAL A 60 7.00 -1.92 -16.64
N HIS A 61 7.91 -1.08 -16.11
CA HIS A 61 7.58 0.24 -15.62
C HIS A 61 6.95 1.12 -16.71
N GLU A 62 7.54 1.16 -17.90
CA GLU A 62 7.00 1.91 -19.03
C GLU A 62 5.67 1.38 -19.52
N THR A 63 5.50 0.06 -19.53
CA THR A 63 4.23 -0.58 -19.90
C THR A 63 3.12 -0.16 -18.95
N ILE A 64 3.40 -0.13 -17.64
CA ILE A 64 2.47 0.38 -16.63
C ILE A 64 2.17 1.87 -16.91
N GLY A 65 3.20 2.69 -17.17
CA GLY A 65 3.02 4.10 -17.51
C GLY A 65 2.09 4.30 -18.71
N ARG A 66 2.33 3.60 -19.83
CA ARG A 66 1.49 3.65 -21.03
C ARG A 66 0.07 3.18 -20.75
N LEU A 67 -0.11 2.10 -19.99
CA LEU A 67 -1.43 1.62 -19.58
C LEU A 67 -2.18 2.63 -18.72
N LEU A 68 -1.48 3.47 -17.96
CA LEU A 68 -2.06 4.54 -17.15
C LEU A 68 -2.22 5.86 -17.94
N GLY A 69 -1.75 5.94 -19.19
CA GLY A 69 -1.77 7.16 -19.99
C GLY A 69 -0.71 8.18 -19.58
N LEU A 70 0.34 7.74 -18.88
CA LEU A 70 1.47 8.58 -18.51
C LEU A 70 2.46 8.72 -19.67
N PRO A 71 3.07 9.91 -19.85
CA PRO A 71 4.11 10.10 -20.85
C PRO A 71 5.31 9.20 -20.53
N VAL A 72 5.84 8.52 -21.54
CA VAL A 72 7.11 7.79 -21.40
C VAL A 72 8.24 8.80 -21.38
N ALA A 73 9.06 8.75 -20.33
CA ALA A 73 10.24 9.60 -20.26
C ALA A 73 11.20 9.23 -21.41
N PRO A 74 11.75 10.21 -22.14
CA PRO A 74 12.68 9.92 -23.23
C PRO A 74 13.97 9.29 -22.70
N GLU A 75 14.47 8.29 -23.41
CA GLU A 75 15.80 7.71 -23.21
C GLU A 75 16.86 8.80 -23.41
N ARG A 76 17.78 8.96 -22.45
CA ARG A 76 18.94 9.86 -22.54
C ARG A 76 20.22 9.07 -22.74
#